data_AF-A0A8D9EB84-F1
#
_entry.id   AF-A0A8D9EB84-F1
#
_cell.length_a   1.000
_cell.length_b   1.000
_cell.length_c   1.000
_cell.angle_alpha   90.00
_cell.angle_beta   90.00
_cell.angle_gamma   90.00
#
_symmetry.space_group_name_H-M   'P 1'
#
loop_
_entity.id
_entity.type
_entity.pdbx_description
1 polymer ?
#
loop_
_entity_poly.entity_id
_entity_poly.type
_entity_poly.pdbx_seq_one_letter_code
_entity_poly.pdbx_strand_id
1 'polypeptide(L)'
;QYRVRRDPPQLPPELNWDFQRLGDYFKEQMNLPNMWDNIMKTMEESIIATMQCAMAVNQIELRKNSFQLFGADFLIHENFHPCLIEVNNGPGLSPTTSIIAKKTTELLADMARVITYERIPLTCNRNSVDPGNFHLVYVKDVTQPTVPSREKLMQGMISTPIDLTEWKKNMRARQLVLNRKIKIPVPRLRV
;
A
#
# COMPACT_ATOMS: atom_id res chain seq x y z
N GLN A 1 8.40 10.78 30.02
CA GLN A 1 7.57 11.84 29.38
C GLN A 1 8.33 12.39 28.18
N TYR A 2 8.01 11.95 26.96
CA TYR A 2 8.68 12.38 25.73
C TYR A 2 7.70 13.12 24.83
N ARG A 3 7.40 14.39 25.12
CA ARG A 3 6.81 15.30 24.14
C ARG A 3 6.99 16.75 24.60
N VAL A 4 8.20 17.27 24.36
CA VAL A 4 8.49 18.71 24.42
C VAL A 4 9.19 19.13 23.12
N ARG A 5 8.50 18.94 22.00
CA ARG A 5 8.62 19.80 20.82
C ARG A 5 7.19 20.00 20.34
N ARG A 6 6.77 21.26 20.19
CA ARG A 6 5.52 21.55 19.49
C ARG A 6 5.67 20.96 18.09
N ASP A 7 4.69 20.16 17.67
CA ASP A 7 4.65 19.64 16.31
C ASP A 7 4.76 20.81 15.32
N PRO A 8 5.52 20.67 14.22
CA PRO A 8 5.64 21.74 13.23
C PRO A 8 4.25 22.25 12.82
N PRO A 9 4.04 23.57 12.69
CA PRO A 9 2.73 24.14 12.44
C PRO A 9 2.10 23.66 11.12
N GLN A 10 2.89 23.09 10.22
CA GLN A 10 2.43 22.46 8.98
C GLN A 10 1.78 21.07 9.15
N LEU A 11 1.87 20.43 10.33
CA LEU A 11 1.24 19.13 10.58
C LEU A 11 -0.25 19.27 10.89
N PRO A 12 -1.09 18.29 10.49
CA PRO A 12 -2.51 18.30 10.81
C PRO A 12 -2.73 18.15 12.32
N PRO A 13 -3.82 18.72 12.87
CA PRO A 13 -4.09 18.70 14.32
C PRO A 13 -4.16 17.30 14.94
N GLU A 14 -4.68 16.32 14.20
CA GLU A 14 -4.84 14.92 14.65
C GLU A 14 -3.70 14.01 14.14
N LEU A 15 -2.63 14.61 13.59
CA LEU A 15 -1.46 13.90 13.04
C LEU A 15 -1.80 12.85 11.98
N ASN A 16 -2.93 13.02 11.28
CA ASN A 16 -3.38 12.17 10.19
C ASN A 16 -3.70 13.01 8.95
N TRP A 17 -3.37 12.46 7.78
CA TRP A 17 -3.86 12.91 6.48
C TRP A 17 -4.53 11.75 5.78
N ASP A 18 -5.58 12.04 5.01
CA ASP A 18 -6.09 11.07 4.05
C ASP A 18 -5.22 11.06 2.79
N PHE A 19 -5.47 10.08 1.92
CA PHE A 19 -4.70 9.90 0.69
C PHE A 19 -4.83 11.09 -0.26
N GLN A 20 -6.00 11.73 -0.31
CA GLN A 20 -6.19 12.92 -1.14
C GLN A 20 -5.27 14.05 -0.65
N ARG A 21 -5.28 14.34 0.65
CA ARG A 21 -4.45 15.40 1.23
C ARG A 21 -2.96 15.12 1.09
N LEU A 22 -2.54 13.87 1.22
CA LEU A 22 -1.15 13.47 1.00
C LEU A 22 -0.75 13.61 -0.48
N GLY A 23 -1.63 13.24 -1.42
CA GLY A 23 -1.44 13.47 -2.85
C GLY A 23 -1.31 14.95 -3.22
N ASP A 24 -2.20 15.79 -2.67
CA ASP A 24 -2.14 17.24 -2.85
C ASP A 24 -0.82 17.81 -2.31
N TYR A 25 -0.32 17.31 -1.18
CA TYR A 25 0.99 17.71 -0.65
C TYR A 25 2.14 17.42 -1.63
N PHE A 26 2.18 16.22 -2.22
CA PHE A 26 3.19 15.89 -3.25
C PHE A 26 3.10 16.82 -4.46
N LYS A 27 1.89 17.12 -4.90
CA LYS A 27 1.64 17.96 -6.07
C LYS A 27 1.98 19.43 -5.82
N GLU A 28 1.43 20.00 -4.75
CA GLU A 28 1.46 21.45 -4.50
C GLU A 28 2.71 21.89 -3.75
N GLN A 29 3.12 21.13 -2.74
CA GLN A 29 4.21 21.53 -1.83
C GLN A 29 5.57 20.99 -2.29
N MET A 30 5.59 19.79 -2.87
CA MET A 30 6.82 19.18 -3.38
C MET A 30 7.05 19.37 -4.88
N ASN A 31 6.07 19.90 -5.61
CA ASN A 31 6.09 20.04 -7.07
C ASN A 31 6.36 18.69 -7.80
N LEU A 32 5.73 17.62 -7.31
CA LEU A 32 5.86 16.25 -7.79
C LEU A 32 4.47 15.66 -8.13
N PRO A 33 3.83 16.09 -9.23
CA PRO A 33 2.40 15.87 -9.49
C PRO A 33 1.98 14.39 -9.61
N ASN A 34 2.88 13.50 -10.03
CA ASN A 34 2.56 12.08 -10.26
C ASN A 34 3.22 11.17 -9.19
N MET A 35 3.84 11.74 -8.16
CA MET A 35 4.63 10.95 -7.21
C MET A 35 3.74 10.07 -6.35
N TRP A 36 2.64 10.61 -5.85
CA TRP A 36 1.70 9.84 -5.03
C TRP A 36 1.12 8.63 -5.79
N ASP A 37 0.75 8.81 -7.06
CA ASP A 37 0.25 7.71 -7.90
C ASP A 37 1.29 6.61 -8.09
N ASN A 38 2.57 6.97 -8.28
CA ASN A 38 3.66 6.00 -8.39
C ASN A 38 3.90 5.25 -7.07
N ILE A 39 3.76 5.93 -5.93
CA ILE A 39 3.84 5.32 -4.59
C ILE A 39 2.70 4.33 -4.41
N MET A 40 1.45 4.75 -4.70
CA MET A 40 0.26 3.89 -4.64
C MET A 40 0.42 2.62 -5.47
N LYS A 41 0.87 2.75 -6.73
CA LYS A 41 1.14 1.60 -7.59
C LYS A 41 2.18 0.63 -6.98
N THR A 42 3.25 1.17 -6.40
CA THR A 42 4.30 0.34 -5.77
C THR A 42 3.78 -0.37 -4.51
N MET A 43 2.90 0.28 -3.73
CA MET A 43 2.24 -0.35 -2.59
C MET A 43 1.31 -1.48 -3.03
N GLU A 44 0.53 -1.28 -4.10
CA GLU A 44 -0.31 -2.34 -4.69
C GLU A 44 0.51 -3.55 -5.14
N GLU A 45 1.60 -3.33 -5.88
CA GLU A 45 2.52 -4.39 -6.32
C GLU A 45 3.10 -5.16 -5.12
N SER A 46 3.44 -4.46 -4.03
CA SER A 46 3.94 -5.07 -2.79
C SER A 46 2.88 -5.93 -2.09
N ILE A 47 1.61 -5.48 -2.05
CA ILE A 47 0.50 -6.25 -1.49
C ILE A 47 0.26 -7.51 -2.31
N ILE A 48 0.23 -7.40 -3.65
CA ILE A 48 0.02 -8.54 -4.55
C ILE A 48 1.12 -9.59 -4.35
N ALA A 49 2.39 -9.16 -4.34
CA ALA A 49 3.52 -10.05 -4.15
C ALA A 49 3.46 -10.77 -2.79
N THR A 50 3.17 -10.04 -1.71
CA THR A 50 3.00 -10.62 -0.36
C THR A 50 1.89 -11.67 -0.33
N MET A 51 0.74 -11.36 -0.93
CA MET A 51 -0.39 -12.30 -1.00
C MET A 51 -0.07 -13.54 -1.83
N GLN A 52 0.58 -13.39 -2.98
CA GLN A 52 1.01 -14.51 -3.81
C GLN A 52 1.97 -15.44 -3.06
N CYS A 53 2.96 -14.87 -2.38
CA CYS A 53 3.89 -15.63 -1.54
C CYS A 53 3.16 -16.37 -0.42
N ALA A 54 2.26 -15.68 0.29
CA ALA A 54 1.48 -16.29 1.37
C ALA A 54 0.63 -17.46 0.87
N MET A 55 -0.03 -17.32 -0.29
CA MET A 55 -0.82 -18.38 -0.92
C MET A 55 0.01 -19.55 -1.44
N ALA A 56 1.28 -19.32 -1.77
CA ALA A 56 2.17 -20.36 -2.28
C ALA A 56 2.84 -21.16 -1.15
N VAL A 57 3.15 -20.51 -0.03
CA VAL A 57 3.87 -21.11 1.11
C VAL A 57 2.90 -21.76 2.08
N ASN A 58 1.84 -21.05 2.43
CA ASN A 58 0.78 -21.56 3.29
C ASN A 58 -0.31 -22.03 2.34
N GLN A 59 -0.77 -23.27 2.46
CA GLN A 59 -1.99 -23.71 1.78
C GLN A 59 -3.17 -22.93 2.39
N ILE A 60 -3.31 -21.65 2.01
CA ILE A 60 -4.38 -20.79 2.48
C ILE A 60 -5.68 -21.47 2.06
N GLU A 61 -6.36 -22.06 3.03
CA GLU A 61 -7.60 -22.77 2.81
C GLU A 61 -8.69 -21.73 2.50
N LEU A 62 -8.98 -21.57 1.21
CA LEU A 62 -10.03 -20.67 0.77
C LEU A 62 -11.38 -21.29 1.11
N ARG A 63 -12.08 -20.70 2.07
CA ARG A 63 -13.43 -21.11 2.45
C ARG A 63 -14.45 -20.28 1.70
N LYS A 64 -15.41 -20.95 1.07
CA LYS A 64 -16.53 -20.30 0.38
C LYS A 64 -17.28 -19.38 1.34
N ASN A 65 -17.77 -18.24 0.84
CA ASN A 65 -18.49 -17.22 1.62
C ASN A 65 -17.69 -16.65 2.80
N SER A 66 -16.35 -16.75 2.78
CA SER A 66 -15.47 -16.15 3.77
C SER A 66 -14.64 -15.06 3.11
N PHE A 67 -14.41 -13.99 3.85
CA PHE A 67 -13.54 -12.90 3.45
C PHE A 67 -12.71 -12.47 4.66
N GLN A 68 -11.60 -11.76 4.40
CA GLN A 68 -10.75 -11.22 5.44
C GLN A 68 -10.33 -9.81 5.06
N LEU A 69 -10.47 -8.89 6.01
CA LEU A 69 -9.93 -7.53 5.91
C LEU A 69 -8.56 -7.51 6.57
N PHE A 70 -7.57 -6.98 5.86
CA PHE A 70 -6.21 -6.76 6.35
C PHE A 70 -5.87 -5.28 6.35
N GLY A 71 -5.03 -4.85 7.29
CA GLY A 71 -4.33 -3.57 7.22
C GLY A 71 -2.90 -3.79 6.73
N ALA A 72 -2.38 -2.90 5.89
CA ALA A 72 -0.99 -2.96 5.44
C ALA A 72 -0.31 -1.63 5.76
N ASP A 73 0.75 -1.71 6.58
CA ASP A 73 1.44 -0.52 7.06
C ASP A 73 2.71 -0.32 6.26
N PHE A 74 2.80 0.84 5.62
CA PHE A 74 3.93 1.22 4.77
C PHE A 74 4.70 2.40 5.36
N LEU A 75 6.01 2.35 5.23
CA LEU A 75 6.88 3.51 5.43
C LEU A 75 7.40 3.99 4.08
N ILE A 76 7.18 5.27 3.78
CA ILE A 76 7.70 5.92 2.57
C ILE A 76 9.09 6.48 2.89
N HIS A 77 10.11 5.97 2.20
CA HIS A 77 11.49 6.42 2.38
C HIS A 77 11.77 7.75 1.65
N GLU A 78 12.92 8.37 1.92
CA GLU A 78 13.34 9.66 1.31
C GLU A 78 13.37 9.66 -0.22
N ASN A 79 13.53 8.50 -0.84
CA ASN A 79 13.50 8.32 -2.29
C ASN A 79 12.09 8.02 -2.83
N PHE A 80 11.06 8.20 -1.99
CA PHE A 80 9.66 7.91 -2.25
C PHE A 80 9.35 6.44 -2.53
N HIS A 81 10.23 5.53 -2.16
CA HIS A 81 9.92 4.10 -2.24
C HIS A 81 9.14 3.68 -0.99
N PRO A 82 7.92 3.13 -1.13
CA PRO A 82 7.20 2.56 0.00
C PRO A 82 7.78 1.20 0.37
N CYS A 83 7.99 0.98 1.66
CA CYS A 83 8.42 -0.30 2.22
C CYS A 83 7.29 -0.86 3.09
N LEU A 84 6.82 -2.06 2.77
CA LEU A 84 5.84 -2.78 3.61
C LEU A 84 6.52 -3.18 4.91
N ILE A 85 6.00 -2.71 6.05
CA ILE A 85 6.52 -3.05 7.38
C ILE A 85 5.78 -4.27 7.92
N GLU A 86 4.45 -4.24 7.89
CA GLU A 86 3.62 -5.32 8.42
C GLU A 86 2.26 -5.41 7.72
N VAL A 87 1.65 -6.60 7.83
CA VAL A 87 0.27 -6.86 7.43
C VAL A 87 -0.49 -7.33 8.67
N ASN A 88 -1.43 -6.51 9.10
CA ASN A 88 -2.22 -6.71 10.31
C ASN A 88 -3.52 -7.46 10.01
N ASN A 89 -3.78 -8.52 10.78
CA ASN A 89 -5.10 -9.15 10.82
C ASN A 89 -5.99 -8.36 11.79
N GLY A 90 -7.10 -7.82 11.30
CA GLY A 90 -7.98 -6.96 12.09
C GLY A 90 -7.42 -5.54 12.24
N PRO A 91 -7.38 -4.73 11.15
CA PRO A 91 -6.97 -3.35 11.26
C PRO A 91 -7.83 -2.57 12.27
N GLY A 92 -7.23 -1.59 12.94
CA GLY A 92 -7.93 -0.75 13.90
C GLY A 92 -8.98 0.14 13.22
N LEU A 93 -10.26 -0.18 13.42
CA LEU A 93 -11.41 0.59 12.90
C LEU A 93 -12.05 1.51 13.95
N SER A 94 -11.39 1.69 15.10
CA SER A 94 -11.89 2.58 16.14
C SER A 94 -11.75 4.05 15.69
N PRO A 95 -12.77 4.90 15.87
CA PRO A 95 -12.77 6.30 15.43
C PRO A 95 -11.88 7.18 16.32
N THR A 96 -10.57 6.94 16.32
CA THR A 96 -9.60 7.66 17.15
C THR A 96 -9.30 9.07 16.67
N THR A 97 -9.53 9.34 15.38
CA THR A 97 -9.44 10.65 14.75
C THR A 97 -10.61 10.86 13.79
N SER A 98 -10.90 12.12 13.44
CA SER A 98 -11.98 12.46 12.51
C SER A 98 -11.82 11.78 11.15
N ILE A 99 -10.58 11.65 10.66
CA ILE A 99 -10.27 10.97 9.40
C ILE A 99 -10.57 9.48 9.51
N ILE A 100 -10.13 8.82 10.59
CA ILE A 100 -10.39 7.38 10.78
C ILE A 100 -11.89 7.10 10.94
N ALA A 101 -12.62 7.96 11.66
CA ALA A 101 -14.06 7.83 11.82
C ALA A 101 -14.80 7.87 10.46
N LYS A 102 -14.47 8.85 9.62
CA LYS A 102 -15.03 8.98 8.27
C LYS A 102 -14.65 7.79 7.40
N LYS A 103 -13.36 7.46 7.31
CA LYS A 103 -12.84 6.40 6.44
C LYS A 103 -13.32 5.02 6.85
N THR A 104 -13.47 4.76 8.15
CA THR A 104 -14.06 3.50 8.64
C THR A 104 -15.51 3.36 8.20
N THR A 105 -16.29 4.44 8.29
CA THR A 105 -17.70 4.43 7.89
C THR A 105 -17.84 4.16 6.39
N GLU A 106 -17.02 4.83 5.56
CA GLU A 106 -16.95 4.60 4.11
C GLU A 106 -16.55 3.16 3.79
N LEU A 107 -15.47 2.66 4.41
CA LEU A 107 -14.95 1.31 4.23
C LEU A 107 -16.00 0.24 4.56
N LEU A 108 -16.67 0.33 5.71
CA LEU A 108 -17.65 -0.67 6.13
C LEU A 108 -18.88 -0.70 5.21
N ALA A 109 -19.32 0.47 4.74
CA ALA A 109 -20.43 0.58 3.80
C ALA A 109 -20.07 -0.05 2.45
N ASP A 110 -18.91 0.29 1.88
CA ASP A 110 -18.45 -0.23 0.60
C ASP A 110 -18.15 -1.73 0.67
N MET A 111 -17.60 -2.20 1.81
CA MET A 111 -17.34 -3.62 2.05
C MET A 111 -18.63 -4.44 2.05
N ALA A 112 -19.71 -3.93 2.65
CA ALA A 112 -21.02 -4.57 2.61
C ALA A 112 -21.56 -4.69 1.16
N ARG A 113 -21.36 -3.66 0.32
CA ARG A 113 -21.74 -3.71 -1.11
C ARG A 113 -21.01 -4.84 -1.83
N VAL A 114 -19.69 -4.90 -1.69
CA VAL A 114 -18.84 -5.89 -2.36
C VAL A 114 -19.18 -7.33 -1.94
N ILE A 115 -19.34 -7.58 -0.64
CA ILE A 115 -19.58 -8.93 -0.12
C ILE A 115 -21.00 -9.42 -0.45
N THR A 116 -22.00 -8.55 -0.37
CA THR A 116 -23.38 -8.95 -0.63
C THR A 116 -23.67 -9.13 -2.11
N TYR A 117 -22.86 -8.53 -3.00
CA TYR A 117 -23.04 -8.64 -4.45
C TYR A 117 -22.93 -10.06 -4.98
N GLU A 118 -22.09 -10.92 -4.39
CA GLU A 118 -21.94 -12.33 -4.82
C GLU A 118 -23.25 -13.15 -4.69
N ARG A 119 -24.29 -12.60 -4.04
CA ARG A 119 -25.62 -13.20 -3.91
C ARG A 119 -26.58 -12.88 -5.05
N ILE A 120 -26.19 -12.05 -6.01
CA ILE A 120 -26.99 -11.79 -7.22
C ILE A 120 -26.57 -12.83 -8.29
N PRO A 121 -27.51 -13.65 -8.82
CA PRO A 121 -27.18 -14.70 -9.78
C PRO A 121 -26.38 -14.17 -10.99
N LEU A 122 -25.35 -14.92 -11.40
CA LEU A 122 -24.48 -14.65 -12.57
C LEU A 122 -25.22 -14.48 -13.92
N THR A 123 -26.55 -14.58 -13.91
CA THR A 123 -27.45 -14.46 -15.06
C THR A 123 -27.92 -13.02 -15.34
N CYS A 124 -27.66 -12.05 -14.47
CA CYS A 124 -27.93 -10.65 -14.74
C CYS A 124 -26.64 -9.87 -15.07
N ASN A 125 -26.78 -8.97 -16.03
CA ASN A 125 -25.73 -8.17 -16.67
C ASN A 125 -24.55 -7.77 -15.76
N ARG A 126 -23.34 -8.24 -16.10
CA ARG A 126 -22.10 -8.16 -15.31
C ARG A 126 -21.53 -6.74 -15.03
N ASN A 127 -22.22 -5.67 -15.43
CA ASN A 127 -21.61 -4.36 -15.66
C ASN A 127 -22.07 -3.19 -14.76
N SER A 128 -22.73 -3.38 -13.61
CA SER A 128 -23.26 -2.20 -12.88
C SER A 128 -23.30 -2.26 -11.37
N VAL A 129 -22.36 -2.93 -10.71
CA VAL A 129 -22.25 -2.80 -9.25
C VAL A 129 -21.05 -1.96 -8.88
N ASP A 130 -21.37 -0.80 -8.33
CA ASP A 130 -20.45 0.16 -7.76
C ASP A 130 -19.75 -0.47 -6.54
N PRO A 131 -18.44 -0.75 -6.61
CA PRO A 131 -17.67 -1.28 -5.49
C PRO A 131 -17.38 -0.20 -4.44
N GLY A 132 -17.90 1.02 -4.62
CA GLY A 132 -17.51 2.18 -3.85
C GLY A 132 -16.04 2.50 -4.09
N ASN A 133 -15.29 2.68 -3.01
CA ASN A 133 -13.87 3.00 -3.10
C ASN A 133 -12.95 1.77 -3.26
N PHE A 134 -13.50 0.55 -3.35
CA PHE A 134 -12.68 -0.64 -3.61
C PHE A 134 -12.28 -0.73 -5.09
N HIS A 135 -11.01 -1.08 -5.31
CA HIS A 135 -10.47 -1.38 -6.63
C HIS A 135 -9.89 -2.81 -6.66
N LEU A 136 -10.21 -3.55 -7.72
CA LEU A 136 -9.69 -4.89 -7.91
C LEU A 136 -8.27 -4.82 -8.47
N VAL A 137 -7.28 -5.19 -7.66
CA VAL A 137 -5.86 -5.17 -8.06
C VAL A 137 -5.32 -6.53 -8.49
N TYR A 138 -5.98 -7.64 -8.09
CA TYR A 138 -5.51 -8.99 -8.40
C TYR A 138 -6.65 -10.03 -8.34
N VAL A 139 -6.61 -10.98 -9.26
CA VAL A 139 -7.48 -12.17 -9.30
C VAL A 139 -6.61 -13.40 -9.52
N LYS A 140 -6.78 -14.42 -8.69
CA LYS A 140 -6.18 -15.75 -8.91
C LYS A 140 -7.24 -16.74 -9.36
N ASP A 141 -6.98 -17.44 -10.45
CA ASP A 141 -7.77 -18.62 -10.82
C ASP A 141 -7.36 -19.79 -9.91
N VAL A 142 -8.31 -20.26 -9.10
CA VAL A 142 -8.10 -21.33 -8.12
C VAL A 142 -8.32 -22.72 -8.74
N THR A 143 -8.78 -22.80 -10.00
CA THR A 143 -9.06 -24.08 -10.68
C THR A 143 -7.80 -24.78 -11.21
N GLN A 144 -6.64 -24.12 -11.20
CA GLN A 144 -5.37 -24.72 -11.63
C GLN A 144 -4.57 -25.21 -10.41
N PRO A 145 -4.03 -26.45 -10.44
CA PRO A 145 -3.19 -26.96 -9.35
C PRO A 145 -1.86 -26.20 -9.33
N THR A 146 -1.75 -25.19 -8.47
CA THR A 146 -0.48 -24.49 -8.26
C THR A 146 0.38 -25.27 -7.28
N VAL A 147 1.34 -26.05 -7.80
CA VAL A 147 2.53 -26.43 -7.02
C VAL A 147 3.78 -26.04 -7.79
N PRO A 148 4.33 -24.83 -7.63
CA PRO A 148 5.77 -24.75 -7.51
C PRO A 148 6.12 -25.38 -6.16
N SER A 149 6.91 -26.46 -6.15
CA SER A 149 7.31 -27.07 -4.89
C SER A 149 7.96 -26.02 -3.99
N ARG A 150 7.78 -26.15 -2.67
CA ARG A 150 8.44 -25.30 -1.67
C ARG A 150 9.94 -25.19 -1.97
N GLU A 151 10.56 -26.25 -2.50
CA GLU A 151 11.96 -26.21 -2.96
C GLU A 151 12.18 -25.18 -4.08
N LYS A 152 11.35 -25.10 -5.13
CA LYS A 152 11.54 -24.14 -6.25
C LYS A 152 11.45 -22.67 -5.80
N LEU A 153 10.55 -22.35 -4.88
CA LEU A 153 10.42 -20.99 -4.33
C LEU A 153 11.61 -20.64 -3.44
N MET A 154 12.03 -21.57 -2.57
CA MET A 154 13.23 -21.39 -1.76
C MET A 154 14.50 -21.32 -2.61
N GLN A 155 14.61 -22.14 -3.67
CA GLN A 155 15.72 -22.07 -4.61
C GLN A 155 15.76 -20.70 -5.27
N GLY A 156 14.63 -20.15 -5.73
CA GLY A 156 14.56 -18.82 -6.33
C GLY A 156 15.00 -17.69 -5.38
N MET A 157 14.54 -17.72 -4.12
CA MET A 157 14.93 -16.73 -3.10
C MET A 157 16.39 -16.88 -2.64
N ILE A 158 16.95 -18.09 -2.67
CA ILE A 158 18.37 -18.36 -2.35
C ILE A 158 19.28 -18.10 -3.57
N SER A 159 18.78 -18.28 -4.79
CA SER A 159 19.58 -18.25 -6.04
C SER A 159 19.67 -16.88 -6.69
N THR A 160 18.81 -15.93 -6.34
CA THR A 160 19.12 -14.51 -6.58
C THR A 160 19.82 -13.99 -5.33
N PRO A 161 21.16 -14.02 -5.26
CA PRO A 161 21.83 -13.18 -4.29
C PRO A 161 21.33 -11.77 -4.57
N ILE A 162 20.62 -11.18 -3.60
CA ILE A 162 20.44 -9.75 -3.57
C ILE A 162 21.86 -9.23 -3.38
N ASP A 163 22.54 -8.90 -4.48
CA ASP A 163 23.83 -8.25 -4.41
C ASP A 163 23.57 -6.89 -3.78
N LEU A 164 23.76 -6.81 -2.48
CA LEU A 164 23.60 -5.59 -1.70
C LEU A 164 24.50 -4.48 -2.26
N THR A 165 25.58 -4.83 -2.96
CA THR A 165 26.48 -3.91 -3.66
C THR A 165 25.83 -3.35 -4.92
N GLU A 166 25.20 -4.20 -5.73
CA GLU A 166 24.46 -3.80 -6.93
C GLU A 166 23.16 -3.07 -6.58
N TRP A 167 22.41 -3.50 -5.56
CA TRP A 167 21.27 -2.78 -5.00
C TRP A 167 21.68 -1.41 -4.45
N LYS A 168 22.78 -1.31 -3.68
CA LYS A 168 23.33 -0.03 -3.21
C LYS A 168 23.80 0.86 -4.37
N LYS A 169 24.41 0.28 -5.43
CA LYS A 169 24.79 1.01 -6.64
C LYS A 169 23.56 1.54 -7.38
N ASN A 170 22.52 0.73 -7.55
CA ASN A 170 21.27 1.12 -8.20
C ASN A 170 20.52 2.17 -7.37
N MET A 171 20.53 2.07 -6.04
CA MET A 171 20.04 3.11 -5.14
C MET A 171 20.84 4.40 -5.29
N ARG A 172 22.18 4.36 -5.29
CA ARG A 172 23.03 5.55 -5.50
C ARG A 172 22.85 6.17 -6.89
N ALA A 173 22.73 5.35 -7.93
CA ALA A 173 22.48 5.81 -9.30
C ALA A 173 21.10 6.50 -9.41
N ARG A 174 20.07 5.93 -8.77
CA ARG A 174 18.74 6.56 -8.65
C ARG A 174 18.80 7.85 -7.82
N GLN A 175 19.54 7.88 -6.71
CA GLN A 175 19.79 9.08 -5.92
C GLN A 175 20.49 10.18 -6.72
N LEU A 176 21.47 9.83 -7.57
CA LEU A 176 22.17 10.76 -8.45
C LEU A 176 21.26 11.32 -9.56
N VAL A 177 20.35 10.49 -10.09
CA VAL A 177 19.33 10.93 -11.07
C VAL A 177 18.30 11.85 -10.40
N LEU A 178 17.86 11.55 -9.18
CA LEU A 178 16.99 12.43 -8.40
C LEU A 178 17.70 13.74 -8.03
N ASN A 179 18.94 13.71 -7.55
CA ASN A 179 19.71 14.92 -7.20
C ASN A 179 20.02 15.81 -8.41
N ARG A 180 20.07 15.24 -9.63
CA ARG A 180 20.16 16.01 -10.88
C ARG A 180 18.83 16.64 -11.30
N LYS A 181 17.69 16.07 -10.91
CA LYS A 181 16.34 16.58 -11.22
C LYS A 181 15.76 17.45 -10.10
N ILE A 182 16.24 17.30 -8.87
CA ILE A 182 15.76 18.00 -7.69
C ILE A 182 16.89 18.87 -7.16
N LYS A 183 16.98 20.11 -7.64
CA LYS A 183 17.63 21.19 -6.87
C LYS A 183 16.60 21.70 -5.88
N ILE A 184 16.57 21.14 -4.67
CA ILE A 184 15.86 21.77 -3.55
C ILE A 184 16.64 23.03 -3.19
N PRO A 185 16.07 24.25 -3.29
CA PRO A 185 16.72 25.42 -2.71
C PRO A 185 16.70 25.26 -1.20
N VAL A 186 17.86 24.99 -0.61
CA VAL A 186 18.05 25.02 0.84
C VAL A 186 17.99 26.48 1.27
N PRO A 187 17.03 26.92 2.11
CA PRO A 187 17.07 28.26 2.65
C PRO A 187 18.31 28.37 3.53
N ARG A 188 19.27 29.22 3.16
CA ARG A 188 20.36 29.59 4.06
C ARG A 188 19.74 30.37 5.21
N LEU A 189 19.60 29.72 6.36
CA LEU A 189 19.43 30.43 7.63
C LEU A 189 20.72 31.23 7.85
N ARG A 190 20.66 32.55 7.64
CA ARG A 190 21.64 33.46 8.22
C ARG A 190 21.28 33.58 9.70
N VAL A 191 22.26 33.28 10.56
CA VAL A 191 22.28 33.73 11.94
C VAL A 191 22.43 35.25 11.96
#